data_AF-A0A376YC77-F1
#
_entry.id   AF-A0A376YC77-F1
#
_cell.length_a   1.000
_cell.length_b   1.000
_cell.length_c   1.000
_cell.angle_alpha   90.00
_cell.angle_beta   90.00
_cell.angle_gamma   90.00
#
_symmetry.space_group_name_H-M   'P 1'
#
loop_
_entity.id
_entity.type
_entity.pdbx_description
1 polymer ?
#
loop_
_entity_poly.entity_id
_entity_poly.type
_entity_poly.pdbx_seq_one_letter_code
_entity_poly.pdbx_strand_id
1 'polypeptide(L)'
;MLVAVSEHIERFAALAREMAATETRESRRDELLAMAENCDLIAHQPPQTFWQALQLCYFIQLILQIESNGHSVSFGRMDQYLYPYYRRDVELNQTLDREHAIEMLHSCWLKLLEVNKIRSGSHSKPLREVRCIRTSLLAGKIWLMVNQWTR
;
A
#
# COMPACT_ATOMS: atom_id res chain seq x y z
N MET A 1 -4.07 19.76 5.20
CA MET A 1 -3.99 18.47 4.46
C MET A 1 -2.94 17.55 5.08
N LEU A 2 -1.67 17.96 5.22
CA LEU A 2 -0.61 17.09 5.76
C LEU A 2 -0.88 16.59 7.19
N VAL A 3 -1.33 17.46 8.11
CA VAL A 3 -1.67 17.06 9.49
C VAL A 3 -2.76 15.98 9.51
N ALA A 4 -3.81 16.14 8.68
CA ALA A 4 -4.89 15.15 8.60
C ALA A 4 -4.43 13.80 8.02
N VAL A 5 -3.43 13.80 7.14
CA VAL A 5 -2.80 12.57 6.62
C VAL A 5 -2.04 11.86 7.74
N SER A 6 -1.22 12.60 8.50
CA SER A 6 -0.47 12.06 9.63
C SER A 6 -1.42 11.48 10.70
N GLU A 7 -2.45 12.23 11.11
CA GLU A 7 -3.48 11.76 12.05
C GLU A 7 -4.21 10.51 11.53
N HIS A 8 -4.47 10.43 10.22
CA HIS A 8 -5.10 9.25 9.63
C HIS A 8 -4.20 8.02 9.77
N ILE A 9 -2.91 8.15 9.48
CA ILE A 9 -1.93 7.06 9.61
C ILE A 9 -1.75 6.65 11.08
N GLU A 10 -1.67 7.60 12.01
CA GLU A 10 -1.57 7.34 13.45
C GLU A 10 -2.77 6.56 13.99
N ARG A 11 -3.97 6.86 13.48
CA ARG A 11 -5.17 6.07 13.83
C ARG A 11 -5.05 4.61 13.39
N PHE A 12 -4.43 4.34 12.24
CA PHE A 12 -4.14 2.97 11.82
C PHE A 12 -3.06 2.32 12.70
N ALA A 13 -2.07 3.08 13.17
CA ALA A 13 -1.09 2.59 14.14
C ALA A 13 -1.78 2.18 15.45
N ALA A 14 -2.65 3.04 16.00
CA ALA A 14 -3.42 2.76 17.20
C ALA A 14 -4.29 1.50 17.04
N LEU A 15 -5.01 1.38 15.92
CA LEU A 15 -5.82 0.20 15.63
C LEU A 15 -4.97 -1.08 15.51
N ALA A 16 -3.82 -1.01 14.86
CA ALA A 16 -2.91 -2.16 14.75
C ALA A 16 -2.41 -2.61 16.13
N ARG A 17 -2.10 -1.68 17.04
CA ARG A 17 -1.74 -2.02 18.44
C ARG A 17 -2.89 -2.64 19.22
N GLU A 18 -4.12 -2.13 19.04
CA GLU A 18 -5.32 -2.70 19.68
C GLU A 18 -5.57 -4.13 19.20
N MET A 19 -5.44 -4.37 17.90
CA MET A 19 -5.54 -5.71 17.32
C MET A 19 -4.41 -6.62 17.82
N ALA A 20 -3.18 -6.10 17.95
CA ALA A 20 -2.05 -6.86 18.50
C ALA A 20 -2.30 -7.28 19.96
N ALA A 21 -2.91 -6.41 20.77
CA ALA A 21 -3.20 -6.70 22.18
C ALA A 21 -4.22 -7.84 22.38
N THR A 22 -5.05 -8.12 21.37
CA THR A 22 -6.12 -9.13 21.43
C THR A 22 -5.83 -10.38 20.60
N GLU A 23 -4.75 -10.39 19.81
CA GLU A 23 -4.36 -11.53 18.97
C GLU A 23 -3.62 -12.57 19.81
N THR A 24 -3.99 -13.84 19.60
CA THR A 24 -3.43 -14.98 20.35
C THR A 24 -2.21 -15.59 19.68
N ARG A 25 -2.08 -15.43 18.35
CA ARG A 25 -0.95 -15.96 17.57
C ARG A 25 0.22 -15.00 17.61
N GLU A 26 1.35 -15.46 18.14
CA GLU A 26 2.56 -14.64 18.30
C GLU A 26 3.05 -14.04 16.98
N SER A 27 3.11 -14.83 15.91
CA SER A 27 3.55 -14.34 14.59
C SER A 27 2.68 -13.19 14.09
N ARG A 28 1.35 -13.30 14.26
CA ARG A 28 0.42 -12.27 13.80
C ARG A 28 0.46 -11.02 14.68
N ARG A 29 0.64 -11.19 15.99
CA ARG A 29 0.86 -10.07 16.91
C ARG A 29 2.10 -9.28 16.52
N ASP A 30 3.20 -9.97 16.24
CA ASP A 30 4.47 -9.33 15.91
C ASP A 30 4.38 -8.59 14.56
N GLU A 31 3.68 -9.17 13.56
CA GLU A 31 3.32 -8.46 12.32
C GLU A 31 2.51 -7.18 12.58
N LEU A 32 1.50 -7.24 13.45
CA LEU A 32 0.64 -6.08 13.78
C LEU A 32 1.43 -4.98 14.51
N LEU A 33 2.34 -5.35 15.40
CA LEU A 33 3.24 -4.41 16.06
C LEU A 33 4.19 -3.75 15.05
N ALA A 34 4.79 -4.52 14.15
CA ALA A 34 5.63 -3.99 13.08
C ALA A 34 4.84 -3.03 12.15
N MET A 35 3.58 -3.36 11.83
CA MET A 35 2.69 -2.46 11.08
C MET A 35 2.41 -1.16 11.83
N ALA A 36 2.25 -1.20 13.16
CA ALA A 36 2.03 -0.02 13.97
C ALA A 36 3.27 0.88 13.99
N GLU A 37 4.45 0.30 14.25
CA GLU A 37 5.73 1.02 14.26
C GLU A 37 6.02 1.68 12.90
N ASN A 38 5.75 0.97 11.81
CA ASN A 38 5.88 1.52 10.47
C ASN A 38 4.94 2.70 10.26
N CYS A 39 3.68 2.62 10.71
CA CYS A 39 2.73 3.74 10.63
C CYS A 39 3.21 4.96 11.42
N ASP A 40 3.71 4.77 12.65
CA ASP A 40 4.19 5.89 13.48
C ASP A 40 5.36 6.63 12.81
N LEU A 41 6.28 5.88 12.21
CA LEU A 41 7.43 6.46 11.52
C LEU A 41 6.99 7.22 10.28
N ILE A 42 6.22 6.59 9.38
CA ILE A 42 5.85 7.22 8.10
C ILE A 42 4.88 8.39 8.26
N ALA A 43 4.18 8.50 9.40
CA ALA A 43 3.31 9.63 9.69
C ALA A 43 4.07 10.96 9.79
N HIS A 44 5.33 10.91 10.23
CA HIS A 44 6.14 12.11 10.53
C HIS A 44 7.51 12.14 9.85
N GLN A 45 7.99 11.00 9.35
CA GLN A 45 9.34 10.83 8.83
C GLN A 45 9.33 10.16 7.45
N PRO A 46 10.36 10.40 6.63
CA PRO A 46 10.50 9.69 5.36
C PRO A 46 10.67 8.18 5.60
N PRO A 47 10.14 7.33 4.71
CA PRO A 47 10.25 5.88 4.85
C PRO A 47 11.72 5.46 4.78
N GLN A 48 12.12 4.62 5.71
CA GLN A 48 13.48 4.10 5.80
C GLN A 48 13.58 2.67 5.30
N THR A 49 12.49 1.93 5.13
CA THR A 49 12.48 0.54 4.63
C THR A 49 11.54 0.37 3.43
N PHE A 50 11.71 -0.73 2.68
CA PHE A 50 10.79 -1.10 1.61
C PHE A 50 9.35 -1.24 2.11
N TRP A 51 9.15 -1.82 3.30
CA TRP A 51 7.84 -1.91 3.94
C TRP A 51 7.21 -0.53 4.13
N GLN A 52 7.94 0.37 4.78
CA GLN A 52 7.46 1.71 5.06
C GLN A 52 7.14 2.48 3.77
N ALA A 53 7.99 2.36 2.76
CA ALA A 53 7.77 3.00 1.46
C ALA A 53 6.49 2.49 0.79
N LEU A 54 6.29 1.16 0.75
CA LEU A 54 5.08 0.56 0.18
C LEU A 54 3.81 0.97 0.94
N GLN A 55 3.87 0.98 2.27
CA GLN A 55 2.75 1.35 3.13
C GLN A 55 2.36 2.83 2.98
N LEU A 56 3.35 3.72 2.89
CA LEU A 56 3.12 5.14 2.61
C LEU A 56 2.48 5.36 1.23
N CYS A 57 2.95 4.65 0.19
CA CYS A 57 2.34 4.71 -1.14
C CYS A 57 0.87 4.29 -1.12
N TYR A 58 0.53 3.25 -0.35
CA TYR A 58 -0.86 2.83 -0.17
C TYR A 58 -1.72 3.92 0.50
N PHE A 59 -1.23 4.52 1.60
CA PHE A 59 -1.99 5.56 2.30
C PHE A 59 -2.23 6.80 1.46
N ILE A 60 -1.21 7.29 0.74
CA ILE A 60 -1.36 8.43 -0.18
C ILE A 60 -2.43 8.12 -1.23
N GLN A 61 -2.38 6.92 -1.81
CA GLN A 61 -3.37 6.49 -2.80
C GLN A 61 -4.78 6.41 -2.23
N LEU A 62 -4.92 5.94 -0.99
CA LEU A 62 -6.20 5.84 -0.29
C LEU A 62 -6.77 7.24 -0.01
N ILE A 63 -5.96 8.13 0.55
CA ILE A 63 -6.40 9.47 0.96
C ILE A 63 -6.77 10.33 -0.26
N LEU A 64 -6.01 10.25 -1.35
CA LEU A 64 -6.36 10.96 -2.59
C LEU A 64 -7.74 10.58 -3.14
N GLN A 65 -8.18 9.33 -2.92
CA GLN A 65 -9.51 8.87 -3.30
C GLN A 65 -10.60 9.26 -2.30
N ILE A 66 -10.25 9.45 -1.04
CA ILE A 66 -11.16 9.95 -0.01
C ILE A 66 -11.43 11.45 -0.21
N GLU A 67 -10.37 12.22 -0.48
CA GLU A 67 -10.45 13.67 -0.66
C GLU A 67 -11.30 14.04 -1.88
N SER A 68 -11.08 13.34 -2.99
CA SER A 68 -11.80 13.59 -4.23
C SER A 68 -12.31 12.28 -4.81
N ASN A 69 -13.57 12.30 -5.24
CA ASN A 69 -14.16 11.21 -6.00
C ASN A 69 -13.65 11.17 -7.46
N GLY A 70 -12.45 11.69 -7.72
CA GLY A 70 -11.77 11.76 -9.00
C GLY A 70 -11.42 10.37 -9.53
N HIS A 71 -11.46 10.23 -10.84
CA HIS A 71 -11.03 9.00 -11.52
C HIS A 71 -9.58 9.13 -12.01
N SER A 72 -8.91 7.99 -12.14
CA SER A 72 -7.57 7.87 -12.76
C SER A 72 -6.35 8.22 -11.89
N VAL A 73 -6.46 8.19 -10.55
CA VAL A 73 -5.27 8.29 -9.69
C VAL A 73 -4.39 7.06 -9.89
N SER A 74 -3.26 7.27 -10.56
CA SER A 74 -2.32 6.23 -10.98
C SER A 74 -1.04 6.32 -10.15
N PHE A 75 -0.47 5.17 -9.77
CA PHE A 75 0.80 5.10 -9.03
C PHE A 75 2.04 5.59 -9.80
N GLY A 76 1.87 6.03 -11.06
CA GLY A 76 2.97 6.43 -11.92
C GLY A 76 3.96 5.28 -12.14
N ARG A 77 5.23 5.56 -11.87
CA ARG A 77 6.35 4.61 -11.98
C ARG A 77 6.78 4.08 -10.61
N MET A 78 5.91 3.24 -10.03
CA MET A 78 6.17 2.58 -8.75
C MET A 78 7.45 1.75 -8.73
N ASP A 79 7.83 1.25 -9.91
CA ASP A 79 9.13 0.65 -10.18
C ASP A 79 10.28 1.57 -9.80
N GLN A 80 10.25 2.84 -10.19
CA GLN A 80 11.43 3.70 -10.05
C GLN A 80 11.65 4.20 -8.63
N TYR A 81 10.59 4.57 -7.92
CA TYR A 81 10.73 5.16 -6.59
C TYR A 81 10.80 4.11 -5.48
N LEU A 82 10.27 2.90 -5.67
CA LEU A 82 10.43 1.82 -4.69
C LEU A 82 11.72 1.01 -4.89
N TYR A 83 12.31 1.00 -6.09
CA TYR A 83 13.50 0.21 -6.38
C TYR A 83 14.71 0.51 -5.48
N PRO A 84 15.04 1.76 -5.11
CA PRO A 84 16.13 2.03 -4.18
C PRO A 84 15.96 1.35 -2.82
N TYR A 85 14.73 1.29 -2.31
CA TYR A 85 14.40 0.63 -1.05
C TYR A 85 14.45 -0.90 -1.20
N TYR A 86 13.93 -1.42 -2.32
CA TYR A 86 13.98 -2.85 -2.63
C TYR A 86 15.41 -3.35 -2.78
N ARG A 87 16.22 -2.71 -3.63
CA ARG A 87 17.64 -3.06 -3.81
C ARG A 87 18.38 -3.02 -2.48
N ARG A 88 18.16 -1.99 -1.67
CA ARG A 88 18.87 -1.88 -0.39
C ARG A 88 18.45 -2.98 0.59
N ASP A 89 17.16 -3.25 0.74
CA ASP A 89 16.68 -4.15 1.80
C ASP A 89 16.72 -5.64 1.39
N VAL A 90 16.57 -5.93 0.09
CA VAL A 90 16.52 -7.29 -0.47
C VAL A 90 17.84 -7.71 -1.10
N GLU A 91 18.47 -6.85 -1.92
CA GLU A 91 19.72 -7.22 -2.64
C GLU A 91 20.98 -6.96 -1.80
N LEU A 92 21.06 -5.82 -1.09
CA LEU A 92 22.29 -5.40 -0.39
C LEU A 92 22.32 -5.85 1.07
N ASN A 93 21.30 -5.51 1.85
CA ASN A 93 21.26 -5.75 3.29
C ASN A 93 20.66 -7.10 3.66
N GLN A 94 19.89 -7.72 2.75
CA GLN A 94 19.16 -8.98 2.97
C GLN A 94 18.32 -8.99 4.25
N THR A 95 17.84 -7.81 4.67
CA THR A 95 16.96 -7.64 5.83
C THR A 95 15.53 -8.10 5.54
N LEU A 96 15.16 -8.14 4.26
CA LEU A 96 13.86 -8.60 3.80
C LEU A 96 14.08 -9.69 2.75
N ASP A 97 13.50 -10.87 2.99
CA ASP A 97 13.54 -11.93 2.01
C ASP A 97 12.73 -11.56 0.75
N ARG A 98 13.19 -12.05 -0.40
CA ARG A 98 12.58 -11.76 -1.68
C ARG A 98 11.14 -12.27 -1.76
N GLU A 99 10.85 -13.43 -1.19
CA GLU A 99 9.48 -13.98 -1.19
C GLU A 99 8.55 -13.11 -0.35
N HIS A 100 9.01 -12.65 0.82
CA HIS A 100 8.28 -11.71 1.66
C HIS A 100 8.03 -10.37 0.95
N ALA A 101 9.03 -9.82 0.25
CA ALA A 101 8.85 -8.58 -0.50
C ALA A 101 7.77 -8.71 -1.59
N ILE A 102 7.71 -9.86 -2.26
CA ILE A 102 6.68 -10.17 -3.27
C ILE A 102 5.32 -10.35 -2.61
N GLU A 103 5.24 -11.06 -1.49
CA GLU A 103 4.00 -11.24 -0.74
C GLU A 103 3.41 -9.89 -0.32
N MET A 104 4.22 -9.00 0.25
CA MET A 104 3.78 -7.66 0.64
C MET A 104 3.26 -6.85 -0.55
N LEU A 105 3.90 -6.96 -1.71
CA LEU A 105 3.44 -6.31 -2.93
C LEU A 105 2.07 -6.85 -3.36
N HIS A 106 1.87 -8.17 -3.27
CA HIS A 106 0.58 -8.81 -3.54
C HIS A 106 -0.50 -8.41 -2.53
N SER A 107 -0.18 -8.34 -1.23
CA SER A 107 -1.11 -7.87 -0.19
C SER A 107 -1.54 -6.42 -0.45
N CYS A 108 -0.59 -5.54 -0.79
CA CYS A 108 -0.90 -4.16 -1.19
C CYS A 108 -1.82 -4.12 -2.42
N TRP A 109 -1.57 -4.99 -3.40
CA TRP A 109 -2.42 -5.11 -4.59
C TRP A 109 -3.86 -5.52 -4.25
N LEU A 110 -4.05 -6.54 -3.41
CA LEU A 110 -5.37 -6.94 -2.94
C LEU A 110 -6.09 -5.78 -2.25
N LYS A 111 -5.38 -5.02 -1.42
CA LYS A 111 -5.94 -3.83 -0.75
C LYS A 111 -6.35 -2.72 -1.69
N LEU A 112 -5.72 -2.61 -2.86
CA LEU A 112 -6.12 -1.64 -3.87
C LEU A 112 -7.39 -2.05 -4.63
N LEU A 113 -7.65 -3.36 -4.75
CA LEU A 113 -8.85 -3.90 -5.38
C LEU A 113 -10.11 -3.79 -4.49
N GLU A 114 -9.93 -3.66 -3.18
CA GLU A 114 -11.03 -3.45 -2.22
C GLU A 114 -11.71 -2.09 -2.39
N VAL A 115 -11.00 -1.07 -2.92
CA VAL A 115 -11.53 0.29 -3.03
C VAL A 115 -12.58 0.38 -4.14
N ASN A 116 -13.85 0.39 -3.73
CA ASN A 116 -15.00 0.50 -4.62
C ASN A 116 -15.59 1.91 -4.60
N LYS A 117 -15.97 2.38 -5.79
CA LYS A 117 -16.73 3.63 -5.94
C LYS A 117 -18.19 3.32 -6.22
N ILE A 118 -19.06 3.89 -5.40
CA ILE A 118 -20.51 3.89 -5.64
C ILE A 118 -20.84 5.04 -6.62
N ARG A 119 -21.58 4.73 -7.69
CA ARG A 119 -22.08 5.71 -8.68
C ARG A 119 -23.60 5.64 -8.80
N SER A 120 -24.22 6.77 -9.10
CA SER A 120 -25.68 6.85 -9.37
C SER A 120 -26.06 6.13 -10.67
N GLY A 121 -27.25 5.52 -10.70
CA GLY A 121 -27.70 4.57 -11.73
C GLY A 121 -27.70 5.08 -13.18
N SER A 122 -27.81 6.40 -13.38
CA SER A 122 -27.75 7.04 -14.71
C SER A 122 -26.34 7.05 -15.29
N HIS A 123 -25.31 7.11 -14.44
CA HIS A 123 -23.90 7.15 -14.81
C HIS A 123 -23.22 5.77 -14.70
N SER A 124 -23.91 4.74 -14.18
CA SER A 124 -23.36 3.39 -14.04
C SER A 124 -23.47 2.57 -15.33
N LYS A 125 -24.45 2.86 -16.20
CA LYS A 125 -24.72 2.09 -17.43
C LYS A 125 -23.51 1.92 -18.37
N PRO A 126 -22.66 2.94 -18.63
CA PRO A 126 -21.49 2.78 -19.51
C PRO A 126 -20.25 2.16 -18.82
N LEU A 127 -20.27 1.92 -17.51
CA LEU A 127 -19.09 1.52 -16.73
C LEU A 127 -19.39 0.34 -15.78
N ARG A 128 -20.39 -0.49 -16.11
CA ARG A 128 -20.93 -1.55 -15.24
C ARG A 128 -19.90 -2.59 -14.78
N GLU A 129 -18.83 -2.80 -15.53
CA GLU A 129 -17.72 -3.71 -15.15
C GLU A 129 -16.45 -2.97 -14.70
N VAL A 130 -16.44 -1.64 -14.78
CA VAL A 130 -15.24 -0.85 -14.48
C VAL A 130 -15.27 -0.43 -13.01
N ARG A 131 -14.91 -1.40 -12.16
CA ARG A 131 -14.49 -1.16 -10.78
C ARG A 131 -13.35 -0.13 -10.85
N CYS A 132 -13.63 1.08 -10.36
CA CYS A 132 -12.80 2.31 -10.43
C CYS A 132 -11.60 2.21 -11.40
N ILE A 133 -11.70 2.70 -12.65
CA ILE A 133 -10.71 2.60 -13.76
C ILE A 133 -9.24 2.46 -13.27
N ARG A 134 -8.83 1.24 -12.86
CA ARG A 134 -7.50 0.97 -12.31
C ARG A 134 -6.89 -0.35 -12.76
N THR A 135 -7.64 -1.22 -13.44
CA THR A 135 -7.29 -2.64 -13.40
C THR A 135 -6.54 -3.19 -14.60
N SER A 136 -6.47 -2.52 -15.75
CA SER A 136 -5.79 -3.10 -16.93
C SER A 136 -4.33 -2.64 -17.10
N LEU A 137 -4.01 -1.36 -16.87
CA LEU A 137 -2.64 -0.83 -17.09
C LEU A 137 -1.67 -1.06 -15.92
N LEU A 138 -2.18 -1.21 -14.69
CA LEU A 138 -1.35 -1.41 -13.49
C LEU A 138 -0.96 -2.87 -13.26
N ALA A 139 -1.85 -3.83 -13.56
CA ALA A 139 -1.56 -5.25 -13.43
C ALA A 139 -0.38 -5.69 -14.33
N GLY A 140 -0.35 -5.21 -15.58
CA GLY A 140 0.79 -5.45 -16.48
C GLY A 140 2.09 -4.79 -16.03
N LYS A 141 2.02 -3.58 -15.43
CA LYS A 141 3.20 -2.86 -14.93
C LYS A 141 3.78 -3.46 -13.65
N ILE A 142 2.94 -4.03 -12.78
CA ILE A 142 3.41 -4.75 -11.59
C ILE A 142 3.98 -6.11 -11.97
N TRP A 143 3.37 -6.85 -12.89
CA TRP A 143 3.98 -8.08 -13.42
C TRP A 143 5.33 -7.81 -14.08
N LEU A 144 5.48 -6.65 -14.75
CA LEU A 144 6.77 -6.16 -15.24
C LEU A 144 7.72 -5.74 -14.11
N MET A 145 7.26 -5.09 -13.03
CA MET A 145 8.10 -4.79 -11.85
C MET A 145 8.62 -6.06 -11.21
N VAL A 146 7.73 -7.00 -10.90
CA VAL A 146 8.08 -8.30 -10.34
C VAL A 146 9.08 -8.97 -11.28
N ASN A 147 8.77 -9.10 -12.58
CA ASN A 147 9.71 -9.70 -13.54
C ASN A 147 11.05 -8.97 -13.68
N GLN A 148 11.09 -7.63 -13.60
CA GLN A 148 12.32 -6.84 -13.70
C GLN A 148 13.17 -6.94 -12.43
N TRP A 149 12.55 -7.10 -11.27
CA TRP A 149 13.24 -7.21 -9.98
C TRP A 149 13.57 -8.67 -9.64
N THR A 150 12.92 -9.61 -10.33
CA THR A 150 13.14 -11.05 -10.15
C THR A 150 14.23 -11.65 -11.03
N ARG A 151 14.75 -10.90 -12.01
CA ARG A 151 15.85 -11.30 -12.92
C ARG A 151 17.19 -10.80 -12.40
#